data_AF-A0A6N4X8W7-F1
#
_entry.id   AF-A0A6N4X8W7-F1
#
_cell.length_a   1.000
_cell.length_b   1.000
_cell.length_c   1.000
_cell.angle_alpha   90.00
_cell.angle_beta   90.00
_cell.angle_gamma   90.00
#
_symmetry.space_group_name_H-M   'P 1'
#
loop_
_entity.id
_entity.type
_entity.pdbx_description
1 polymer ?
#
loop_
_entity_poly.entity_id
_entity_poly.type
_entity_poly.pdbx_seq_one_letter_code
_entity_poly.pdbx_strand_id
1 'polypeptide(L)'
;MENQKKDLVLANLNEMPNLHEAAESPRELTSEYWTPEKEGEYKVGVIIDLRDEPCLTEEGETIMLPCIVMISQRQDKSFETIRNGSKRLVAAIESALDGGEVVMGQTPVKVSFVGKKKNKSNSYSSDRWSVRSIII
;
A
#
# COMPACT_ATOMS: atom_id res chain seq x y z
N MET A 1 -2.59 -22.03 13.20
CA MET A 1 -2.98 -20.80 12.46
C MET A 1 -4.19 -21.16 11.63
N GLU A 2 -5.32 -20.58 12.01
CA GLU A 2 -6.65 -20.92 11.51
C GLU A 2 -6.80 -20.36 10.09
N ASN A 3 -6.96 -21.28 9.13
CA ASN A 3 -7.18 -20.94 7.73
C ASN A 3 -8.60 -20.37 7.62
N GLN A 4 -8.73 -19.04 7.64
CA GLN A 4 -10.02 -18.39 7.34
C GLN A 4 -10.39 -18.72 5.89
N LYS A 5 -11.24 -19.72 5.70
CA LYS A 5 -11.97 -19.91 4.45
C LYS A 5 -12.80 -18.65 4.23
N LYS A 6 -12.37 -17.79 3.30
CA LYS A 6 -13.26 -16.78 2.72
C LYS A 6 -14.42 -17.53 2.08
N ASP A 7 -15.60 -17.44 2.67
CA ASP A 7 -16.81 -17.92 2.04
C ASP A 7 -16.93 -17.23 0.67
N LEU A 8 -16.94 -18.02 -0.39
CA LEU A 8 -17.25 -17.55 -1.73
C LEU A 8 -18.72 -17.16 -1.72
N VAL A 9 -18.99 -15.89 -1.48
CA VAL A 9 -20.31 -15.30 -1.72
C VAL A 9 -20.48 -15.23 -3.24
N LEU A 10 -21.04 -16.30 -3.82
CA LEU A 10 -21.52 -16.27 -5.20
C LEU A 10 -22.66 -15.26 -5.27
N ALA A 11 -22.51 -14.24 -6.12
CA ALA A 11 -23.60 -13.30 -6.39
C ALA A 11 -24.80 -14.07 -6.95
N ASN A 12 -26.01 -13.80 -6.42
CA ASN A 12 -27.24 -14.33 -6.99
C ASN A 12 -27.48 -13.63 -8.34
N LEU A 13 -27.09 -14.28 -9.42
CA LEU A 13 -27.15 -13.71 -10.78
C LEU A 13 -28.57 -13.30 -11.20
N ASN A 14 -29.59 -13.93 -10.62
CA ASN A 14 -31.00 -13.64 -10.94
C ASN A 14 -31.53 -12.38 -10.24
N GLU A 15 -30.87 -11.92 -9.17
CA GLU A 15 -31.28 -10.74 -8.37
C GLU A 15 -30.32 -9.57 -8.56
N MET A 16 -29.34 -9.69 -9.46
CA MET A 16 -28.32 -8.68 -9.66
C MET A 16 -28.92 -7.43 -10.29
N PRO A 17 -28.72 -6.24 -9.71
CA PRO A 17 -29.15 -4.99 -10.34
C PRO A 17 -28.41 -4.79 -11.67
N ASN A 18 -28.90 -3.87 -12.51
CA ASN A 18 -28.21 -3.51 -13.75
C ASN A 18 -26.84 -2.88 -13.41
N LEU A 19 -25.77 -3.66 -13.56
CA LEU A 19 -24.42 -3.22 -13.23
C LEU A 19 -23.90 -2.12 -14.17
N HIS A 20 -24.47 -1.95 -15.36
CA HIS A 20 -24.10 -0.87 -16.28
C HIS A 20 -24.59 0.50 -15.81
N GLU A 21 -25.59 0.54 -14.93
CA GLU A 21 -26.12 1.76 -14.32
C GLU A 21 -25.58 1.98 -12.90
N ALA A 22 -24.87 1.00 -12.35
CA ALA A 22 -24.26 1.09 -11.04
C ALA A 22 -23.05 2.04 -11.08
N ALA A 23 -22.87 2.81 -10.00
CA ALA A 23 -21.69 3.65 -9.85
C ALA A 23 -20.46 2.77 -9.56
N GLU A 24 -19.39 2.99 -10.33
CA GLU A 24 -18.10 2.37 -10.06
C GLU A 24 -17.50 2.92 -8.76
N SER A 25 -16.80 2.05 -8.03
CA SER A 25 -16.03 2.51 -6.88
C SER A 25 -14.88 3.39 -7.36
N PRO A 26 -14.61 4.54 -6.72
CA PRO A 26 -13.42 5.35 -7.04
C PRO A 26 -12.12 4.64 -6.68
N ARG A 27 -12.19 3.56 -5.88
CA ARG A 27 -11.05 2.71 -5.53
C ARG A 27 -10.80 1.70 -6.64
N GLU A 28 -9.62 1.74 -7.22
CA GLU A 28 -9.17 0.71 -8.13
C GLU A 28 -8.77 -0.58 -7.38
N LEU A 29 -9.18 -1.74 -7.90
CA LEU A 29 -8.87 -3.05 -7.31
C LEU A 29 -7.50 -3.56 -7.76
N THR A 30 -7.03 -3.18 -8.94
CA THR A 30 -5.65 -3.35 -9.34
C THR A 30 -4.78 -2.44 -8.49
N SER A 31 -3.54 -2.84 -8.26
CA SER A 31 -2.57 -1.98 -7.60
C SER A 31 -1.33 -1.86 -8.46
N GLU A 32 -0.70 -0.70 -8.41
CA GLU A 32 0.61 -0.45 -9.01
C GLU A 32 1.71 -0.60 -7.96
N TYR A 33 2.82 -1.25 -8.31
CA TYR A 33 3.98 -1.28 -7.43
C TYR A 33 4.71 0.06 -7.55
N TRP A 34 4.59 0.91 -6.53
CA TRP A 34 5.21 2.22 -6.54
C TRP A 34 6.69 2.12 -6.18
N THR A 35 7.57 2.43 -7.15
CA THR A 35 9.01 2.53 -6.97
C THR A 35 9.45 3.98 -7.21
N PRO A 36 9.63 4.81 -6.16
CA PRO A 36 10.07 6.18 -6.36
C PRO A 36 11.51 6.22 -6.90
N GLU A 37 11.75 7.08 -7.88
CA GLU A 37 13.05 7.20 -8.54
C GLU A 37 13.87 8.37 -7.99
N LYS A 38 13.18 9.46 -7.60
CA LYS A 38 13.76 10.74 -7.20
C LYS A 38 13.41 11.09 -5.77
N GLU A 39 14.41 11.59 -5.03
CA GLU A 39 14.20 12.17 -3.71
C GLU A 39 13.14 13.28 -3.77
N GLY A 40 12.22 13.26 -2.81
CA GLY A 40 11.12 14.20 -2.73
C GLY A 40 9.81 13.71 -3.36
N GLU A 41 9.82 12.59 -4.09
CA GLU A 41 8.59 11.92 -4.53
C GLU A 41 7.73 11.52 -3.33
N TYR A 42 6.42 11.68 -3.46
CA TYR A 42 5.48 11.38 -2.37
C TYR A 42 4.12 10.94 -2.89
N LYS A 43 3.38 10.24 -2.03
CA LYS A 43 1.97 9.90 -2.18
C LYS A 43 1.20 10.37 -0.95
N VAL A 44 -0.06 10.75 -1.12
CA VAL A 44 -0.97 11.16 -0.03
C VAL A 44 -2.25 10.34 -0.10
N GLY A 45 -2.82 9.95 1.04
CA GLY A 45 -3.98 9.06 1.05
C GLY A 45 -4.05 8.20 2.30
N VAL A 46 -4.69 7.03 2.23
CA VAL A 46 -4.91 6.15 3.40
C VAL A 46 -4.31 4.77 3.18
N ILE A 47 -3.67 4.22 4.21
CA ILE A 47 -3.21 2.83 4.23
C ILE A 47 -4.44 1.95 4.48
N ILE A 48 -4.70 0.98 3.60
CA ILE A 48 -5.90 0.14 3.66
C ILE A 48 -5.60 -1.33 3.93
N ASP A 49 -4.34 -1.76 3.76
CA ASP A 49 -3.94 -3.14 3.97
C ASP A 49 -2.43 -3.23 4.24
N LEU A 50 -2.03 -4.28 4.95
CA LEU A 50 -0.66 -4.75 5.11
C LEU A 50 -0.68 -6.25 4.81
N ARG A 51 -0.11 -6.65 3.68
CA ARG A 51 -0.17 -8.04 3.25
C ARG A 51 1.09 -8.48 2.55
N ASP A 52 1.38 -9.77 2.65
CA ASP A 52 2.45 -10.40 1.92
C ASP A 52 2.05 -10.57 0.45
N GLU A 53 2.89 -10.08 -0.45
CA GLU A 53 2.73 -10.29 -1.89
C GLU A 53 3.92 -11.07 -2.46
N PRO A 54 3.65 -11.98 -3.44
CA PRO A 54 4.72 -12.70 -4.12
C PRO A 54 5.50 -11.72 -5.01
N CYS A 55 6.81 -11.68 -4.82
CA CYS A 55 7.75 -10.89 -5.60
C CYS A 55 8.79 -11.82 -6.22
N LEU A 56 9.06 -11.63 -7.51
CA LEU A 56 10.11 -12.36 -8.22
C LEU A 56 11.46 -11.67 -7.97
N THR A 57 12.43 -12.40 -7.44
CA THR A 57 13.79 -11.89 -7.23
C THR A 57 14.60 -11.93 -8.53
N GLU A 58 15.78 -11.29 -8.53
CA GLU A 58 16.71 -11.32 -9.67
C GLU A 58 17.19 -12.75 -9.98
N GLU A 59 17.23 -13.62 -8.96
CA GLU A 59 17.58 -15.04 -9.08
C GLU A 59 16.44 -15.93 -9.60
N GLY A 60 15.26 -15.35 -9.85
CA GLY A 60 14.08 -16.08 -10.34
C GLY A 60 13.30 -16.82 -9.26
N GLU A 61 13.61 -16.60 -7.98
CA GLU A 61 12.86 -17.15 -6.86
C GLU A 61 11.66 -16.26 -6.53
N THR A 62 10.54 -16.87 -6.14
CA THR A 62 9.39 -16.11 -5.62
C THR A 62 9.51 -16.02 -4.11
N ILE A 63 9.67 -14.81 -3.60
CA ILE A 63 9.66 -14.53 -2.16
C ILE A 63 8.39 -13.77 -1.78
N MET A 64 7.85 -14.07 -0.61
CA MET A 64 6.76 -13.30 -0.04
C MET A 64 7.34 -12.07 0.67
N LEU A 65 6.93 -10.88 0.25
CA LEU A 65 7.34 -9.63 0.86
C LEU A 65 6.13 -8.90 1.44
N PRO A 66 6.19 -8.45 2.71
CA PRO A 66 5.13 -7.62 3.25
C PRO A 66 5.13 -6.30 2.49
N CYS A 67 3.95 -5.90 2.06
CA CYS A 67 3.73 -4.68 1.30
C CYS A 67 2.67 -3.83 2.00
N ILE A 68 2.91 -2.52 2.03
CA ILE A 68 1.82 -1.58 2.29
C ILE A 68 0.90 -1.56 1.07
N VAL A 69 -0.41 -1.44 1.31
CA VAL A 69 -1.38 -1.11 0.27
C VAL A 69 -2.05 0.20 0.66
N MET A 70 -2.04 1.16 -0.25
CA MET A 70 -2.51 2.51 0.01
C MET A 70 -3.42 2.95 -1.13
N ILE A 71 -4.57 3.53 -0.77
CA ILE A 71 -5.34 4.34 -1.71
C ILE A 71 -4.70 5.72 -1.70
N SER A 72 -4.06 6.07 -2.81
CA SER A 72 -3.39 7.35 -2.99
C SER A 72 -4.27 8.30 -3.81
N GLN A 73 -4.35 9.56 -3.39
CA GLN A 73 -5.03 10.61 -4.10
C GLN A 73 -4.05 11.38 -4.99
N ARG A 74 -4.41 11.54 -6.25
CA ARG A 74 -3.69 12.36 -7.24
C ARG A 74 -4.10 13.83 -7.11
N GLN A 75 -3.32 14.73 -7.71
CA GLN A 75 -3.58 16.18 -7.64
C GLN A 75 -4.90 16.59 -8.31
N ASP A 76 -5.35 15.83 -9.30
CA ASP A 76 -6.64 16.00 -9.98
C ASP A 76 -7.83 15.40 -9.18
N LYS A 77 -7.58 14.93 -7.95
CA LYS A 77 -8.53 14.28 -7.03
C LYS A 77 -8.96 12.87 -7.43
N SER A 78 -8.43 12.31 -8.52
CA SER A 78 -8.59 10.89 -8.81
C SER A 78 -7.80 10.04 -7.81
N PHE A 79 -8.16 8.76 -7.71
CA PHE A 79 -7.51 7.81 -6.82
C PHE A 79 -6.83 6.70 -7.59
N GLU A 80 -5.75 6.19 -7.01
CA GLU A 80 -5.05 5.00 -7.46
C GLU A 80 -4.77 4.11 -6.25
N THR A 81 -4.71 2.80 -6.45
CA THR A 81 -4.20 1.91 -5.40
C THR A 81 -2.74 1.62 -5.70
N ILE A 82 -1.87 1.92 -4.74
CA ILE A 82 -0.44 1.59 -4.82
C ILE A 82 -0.05 0.57 -3.78
N ARG A 83 1.02 -0.16 -4.07
CA ARG A 83 1.71 -1.01 -3.12
C ARG A 83 3.20 -0.72 -3.08
N ASN A 84 3.83 -0.95 -1.93
CA ASN A 84 5.27 -0.83 -1.79
C ASN A 84 5.80 -1.81 -0.73
N GLY A 85 6.79 -2.62 -1.13
CA GLY A 85 7.41 -3.66 -0.29
C GLY A 85 8.68 -3.23 0.44
N SER A 86 8.94 -1.92 0.57
CA SER A 86 10.13 -1.46 1.28
C SER A 86 10.02 -1.82 2.76
N LYS A 87 10.91 -2.72 3.23
CA LYS A 87 10.94 -3.19 4.62
C LYS A 87 10.91 -2.06 5.65
N ARG A 88 11.56 -0.93 5.36
CA ARG A 88 11.58 0.24 6.24
C ARG A 88 10.27 1.02 6.24
N LEU A 89 9.58 1.09 5.10
CA LEU A 89 8.28 1.74 5.02
C LEU A 89 7.24 0.90 5.74
N VAL A 90 7.21 -0.40 5.47
CA VAL A 90 6.33 -1.37 6.12
C VAL A 90 6.48 -1.29 7.65
N ALA A 91 7.71 -1.42 8.16
CA ALA A 91 7.97 -1.36 9.60
C ALA A 91 7.56 -0.01 10.23
N ALA A 92 7.70 1.10 9.49
CA ALA A 92 7.26 2.41 9.98
C ALA A 92 5.72 2.52 10.07
N ILE A 93 5.01 1.93 9.12
CA ILE A 93 3.54 1.88 9.13
C ILE A 93 3.04 0.91 10.21
N GLU A 94 3.62 -0.29 10.33
CA GLU A 94 3.31 -1.24 11.40
C GLU A 94 3.46 -0.60 12.77
N SER A 95 4.60 0.04 13.03
CA SER A 95 4.84 0.71 14.31
C SER A 95 3.84 1.83 14.59
N ALA A 96 3.37 2.56 13.58
CA ALA A 96 2.40 3.64 13.74
C ALA A 96 0.95 3.13 13.87
N LEU A 97 0.65 1.94 13.33
CA LEU A 97 -0.62 1.25 13.57
C LEU A 97 -0.65 0.70 15.00
N ASP A 98 0.43 0.05 15.43
CA ASP A 98 0.55 -0.53 16.78
C ASP A 98 0.53 0.55 17.87
N GLY A 99 1.12 1.72 17.62
CA GLY A 99 1.10 2.87 18.53
C GLY A 99 -0.20 3.68 18.50
N GLY A 100 -1.08 3.41 17.53
CA GLY A 100 -2.37 4.10 17.37
C GLY A 100 -2.29 5.49 16.73
N GLU A 101 -1.12 5.92 16.24
CA GLU A 101 -0.99 7.18 15.49
C GLU A 101 -1.63 7.11 14.10
N VAL A 102 -1.74 5.91 13.54
CA VAL A 102 -2.42 5.63 12.27
C VAL A 102 -3.50 4.58 12.53
N VAL A 103 -4.68 4.82 11.98
CA VAL A 103 -5.78 3.84 11.94
C VAL A 103 -6.00 3.45 10.49
N MET A 104 -5.95 2.15 10.21
CA MET A 104 -6.08 1.60 8.87
C MET A 104 -7.42 2.00 8.23
N GLY A 105 -7.35 2.49 6.99
CA GLY A 105 -8.48 2.99 6.22
C GLY A 105 -9.02 4.36 6.66
N GLN A 106 -8.49 4.94 7.73
CA GLN A 106 -9.08 6.13 8.36
C GLN A 106 -8.10 7.30 8.46
N THR A 107 -6.86 7.07 8.91
CA THR A 107 -5.89 8.16 9.09
C THR A 107 -5.23 8.52 7.75
N PRO A 108 -5.45 9.72 7.21
CA PRO A 108 -4.75 10.16 6.01
C PRO A 108 -3.28 10.41 6.34
N VAL A 109 -2.40 9.99 5.43
CA VAL A 109 -0.94 10.09 5.57
C VAL A 109 -0.31 10.64 4.29
N LYS A 110 0.81 11.33 4.47
CA LYS A 110 1.78 11.64 3.41
C LYS A 110 2.99 10.71 3.58
N VAL A 111 3.23 9.90 2.57
CA VAL A 111 4.41 9.02 2.47
C VAL A 111 5.38 9.64 1.47
N SER A 112 6.54 10.08 1.95
CA SER A 112 7.59 10.70 1.13
C SER A 112 8.83 9.83 1.06
N PHE A 113 9.39 9.68 -0.13
CA PHE A 113 10.71 9.12 -0.36
C PHE A 113 11.77 10.20 -0.12
N VAL A 114 12.62 9.99 0.89
CA VAL A 114 13.66 10.91 1.34
C VAL A 114 15.02 10.56 0.71
N GLY A 115 15.02 9.71 -0.32
CA GLY A 115 16.24 9.23 -0.95
C GLY A 115 16.83 7.98 -0.27
N LYS A 116 18.02 7.59 -0.72
CA LYS A 116 18.71 6.40 -0.23
C LYS A 116 19.78 6.78 0.79
N LYS A 117 19.84 6.04 1.90
CA LYS A 117 20.91 6.18 2.89
C LYS A 117 21.81 4.96 2.85
N LYS A 118 23.11 5.18 2.60
CA LYS A 118 24.14 4.13 2.67
C LYS A 118 24.11 3.48 4.06
N ASN A 119 24.08 2.16 4.09
CA ASN A 119 24.11 1.42 5.34
C ASN A 119 25.50 1.55 5.98
N LYS A 120 25.57 1.56 7.32
CA LYS A 120 26.86 1.59 8.03
C LYS A 120 27.62 0.26 7.93
N SER A 121 26.90 -0.84 7.73
CA SER A 121 27.41 -2.21 7.83
C SER A 121 27.80 -2.85 6.51
N ASN A 122 27.46 -2.25 5.36
CA ASN A 122 27.76 -2.80 4.04
C ASN A 122 27.76 -1.71 2.95
N SER A 123 28.07 -2.09 1.71
CA SER A 123 28.05 -1.21 0.55
C SER A 123 26.65 -0.88 0.04
N TYR A 124 25.60 -1.54 0.56
CA TYR A 124 24.23 -1.32 0.11
C TYR A 124 23.63 -0.04 0.69
N SER A 125 22.67 0.53 -0.03
CA SER A 125 21.86 1.67 0.45
C SER A 125 20.43 1.22 0.65
N SER A 126 19.78 1.75 1.68
CA SER A 126 18.37 1.47 1.95
C SER A 126 17.54 2.73 1.75
N ASP A 127 16.34 2.55 1.24
CA ASP A 127 15.39 3.66 1.10
C ASP A 127 15.12 4.30 2.46
N ARG A 128 14.97 5.61 2.46
CA ARG A 128 14.57 6.39 3.61
C ARG A 128 13.19 6.97 3.33
N TRP A 129 12.31 6.81 4.31
CA TRP A 129 10.93 7.25 4.22
C TRP A 129 10.62 8.27 5.30
N SER A 130 9.70 9.18 4.98
CA SER A 130 9.03 10.04 5.95
C SER A 130 7.55 9.80 5.81
N VAL A 131 6.92 9.25 6.86
CA VAL A 131 5.48 9.10 6.97
C VAL A 131 4.98 10.14 7.95
N ARG A 132 3.93 10.90 7.58
CA ARG A 132 3.30 11.89 8.46
C ARG A 132 1.79 11.80 8.29
N SER A 133 1.03 11.81 9.39
CA SER A 133 -0.41 12.00 9.32
C SER A 133 -0.74 13.39 8.77
N ILE A 134 -1.86 13.47 8.05
CA ILE A 134 -2.43 14.72 7.55
C ILE A 134 -3.55 15.10 8.51
N ILE A 135 -3.55 16.34 8.97
CA ILE A 135 -4.62 16.90 9.81
C ILE A 135 -5.58 17.61 8.88
N ILE A 136 -6.87 17.27 8.96
CA ILE A 136 -7.97 17.84 8.18
C ILE A 136 -8.91 18.61 9.11
#